data_AF-A0A537NXS5-F1
#
_entry.id   AF-A0A537NXS5-F1
#
_cell.length_a   1.000
_cell.length_b   1.000
_cell.length_c   1.000
_cell.angle_alpha   90.00
_cell.angle_beta   90.00
_cell.angle_gamma   90.00
#
_symmetry.space_group_name_H-M   'P 1'
#
loop_
_entity.id
_entity.type
_entity.pdbx_description
1 polymer ?
#
loop_
_entity_poly.entity_id
_entity_poly.type
_entity_poly.pdbx_seq_one_letter_code
_entity_poly.pdbx_strand_id
1 'polypeptide(L)'
;MDPATYSSRFMITMAHTHRNFLTEITPENDVTGELAESWETSPDAKTWVLKLRKGVEFHNGKTFDAMDAAASLNHHRGEKSTSGAKSLLASVESIKA
;
A
#
# COMPACT_ATOMS: atom_id res chain seq x y z
N MET A 1 -3.44 -13.94 -6.63
CA MET A 1 -4.17 -14.04 -5.35
C MET A 1 -4.60 -12.66 -4.89
N ASP A 2 -5.81 -12.55 -4.33
CA ASP A 2 -6.35 -11.30 -3.78
C ASP A 2 -5.73 -10.98 -2.41
N PRO A 3 -5.10 -9.79 -2.21
CA PRO A 3 -4.51 -9.44 -0.92
C PRO A 3 -5.55 -9.18 0.18
N ALA A 4 -6.82 -8.93 -0.14
CA ALA A 4 -7.87 -8.76 0.86
C ALA A 4 -8.19 -10.05 1.63
N THR A 5 -7.81 -11.21 1.11
CA THR A 5 -8.18 -12.52 1.70
C THR A 5 -7.03 -13.19 2.45
N TYR A 6 -5.88 -12.53 2.59
CA TYR A 6 -4.74 -13.07 3.32
C TYR A 6 -5.05 -13.18 4.82
N SER A 7 -5.10 -14.41 5.32
CA SER A 7 -5.43 -14.73 6.72
C SER A 7 -4.37 -15.57 7.42
N SER A 8 -3.36 -16.06 6.70
CA SER A 8 -2.29 -16.90 7.24
C SER A 8 -0.91 -16.32 6.95
N ARG A 9 0.07 -16.64 7.81
CA ARG A 9 1.47 -16.26 7.63
C ARG A 9 2.02 -16.75 6.29
N PHE A 10 1.64 -17.96 5.87
CA PHE A 10 2.06 -18.53 4.58
C PHE A 10 1.63 -17.65 3.41
N MET A 11 0.36 -17.21 3.38
CA MET A 11 -0.13 -16.33 2.32
C MET A 11 0.57 -14.97 2.33
N ILE A 12 0.79 -14.41 3.53
CA ILE A 12 1.50 -13.14 3.70
C ILE A 12 2.94 -13.27 3.18
N THR A 13 3.69 -14.30 3.60
CA THR A 13 5.06 -14.55 3.14
C THR A 13 5.13 -14.78 1.65
N MET A 14 4.18 -15.51 1.06
CA MET A 14 4.11 -15.69 -0.39
C MET A 14 3.87 -14.36 -1.12
N ALA A 15 3.11 -13.42 -0.54
CA ALA A 15 2.87 -12.11 -1.15
C ALA A 15 4.18 -11.33 -1.39
N HIS A 16 5.17 -11.48 -0.50
CA HIS A 16 6.48 -10.83 -0.64
C HIS A 16 7.29 -11.32 -1.85
N THR A 17 6.90 -12.41 -2.52
CA THR A 17 7.65 -12.92 -3.69
C THR A 17 7.18 -12.33 -5.01
N HIS A 18 6.00 -11.69 -5.03
CA HIS A 18 5.36 -11.24 -6.27
C HIS A 18 4.52 -9.97 -6.10
N ARG A 19 4.70 -9.22 -5.00
CA ARG A 19 4.10 -7.92 -4.74
C ARG A 19 5.12 -7.01 -4.09
N ASN A 20 4.87 -5.71 -4.20
CA ASN A 20 5.58 -4.66 -3.50
C ASN A 20 4.59 -3.86 -2.64
N PHE A 21 5.12 -3.15 -1.65
CA PHE A 21 4.43 -2.23 -0.75
C PHE A 21 4.85 -0.79 -1.04
N LEU A 22 4.15 0.18 -0.45
CA LEU A 22 4.57 1.59 -0.51
C LEU A 22 5.79 1.83 0.38
N THR A 23 5.78 1.23 1.56
CA THR A 23 6.83 1.29 2.58
C THR A 23 7.02 -0.09 3.22
N GLU A 24 8.16 -0.28 3.85
CA GLU A 24 8.52 -1.49 4.58
C GLU A 24 8.97 -1.15 6.01
N ILE A 25 8.90 -2.15 6.89
CA ILE A 25 9.46 -2.08 8.25
C ILE A 25 10.78 -2.83 8.26
N THR A 26 11.86 -2.15 8.64
CA THR A 26 13.19 -2.76 8.73
C THR A 26 13.32 -3.66 9.96
N PRO A 27 14.37 -4.50 10.04
CA PRO A 27 14.65 -5.29 11.26
C PRO A 27 14.80 -4.44 12.53
N GLU A 28 15.19 -3.18 12.38
CA GLU A 28 15.35 -2.20 13.47
C GLU A 28 14.00 -1.58 13.91
N ASN A 29 12.88 -1.93 13.26
CA ASN A 29 11.55 -1.33 13.41
C ASN A 29 11.42 0.11 12.89
N ASP A 30 12.28 0.51 11.96
CA ASP A 30 12.14 1.78 11.25
C ASP A 30 11.30 1.61 9.98
N VAL A 31 10.69 2.71 9.53
CA VAL A 31 9.97 2.74 8.25
C VAL A 31 10.94 3.14 7.14
N THR A 32 11.02 2.32 6.09
CA THR A 32 11.78 2.64 4.87
C THR A 32 10.87 2.63 3.64
N GLY A 33 11.32 3.29 2.56
CA GLY A 33 10.56 3.40 1.31
C GLY A 33 10.79 2.22 0.37
N GLU A 34 9.71 1.69 -0.21
CA GLU A 34 9.76 0.69 -1.28
C GLU A 34 9.24 1.32 -2.58
N LEU A 35 7.94 1.21 -2.92
CA LEU A 35 7.39 1.92 -4.08
C LEU A 35 7.29 3.43 -3.86
N ALA A 36 7.17 3.89 -2.62
CA ALA A 36 7.34 5.29 -2.27
C ALA A 36 8.82 5.60 -2.02
N GLU A 37 9.36 6.61 -2.70
CA GLU A 37 10.74 7.05 -2.50
C GLU A 37 10.89 8.07 -1.36
N SER A 38 9.81 8.78 -1.03
CA SER A 38 9.74 9.72 0.08
C SER A 38 8.29 10.01 0.45
N TRP A 39 8.08 10.57 1.64
CA TRP A 39 6.79 11.05 2.08
C TRP A 39 6.95 12.27 2.98
N GLU A 40 5.96 13.14 2.94
CA GLU A 40 5.84 14.30 3.81
C GLU A 40 4.47 14.32 4.47
N THR A 41 4.40 14.97 5.64
CA THR A 41 3.18 15.01 6.45
C THR A 41 2.82 16.45 6.82
N SER A 42 1.53 16.74 6.91
CA SER A 42 1.06 18.00 7.49
C SER A 42 1.44 18.07 8.98
N PRO A 43 1.53 19.28 9.57
CA PRO A 43 1.90 19.43 10.98
C PRO A 43 0.99 18.67 11.97
N ASP A 44 -0.26 18.40 11.58
CA ASP A 44 -1.24 17.65 12.38
C ASP A 44 -1.29 16.15 12.05
N ALA A 45 -0.40 15.66 11.18
CA ALA A 45 -0.30 14.29 10.71
C ALA A 45 -1.56 13.72 10.03
N LYS A 46 -2.47 14.58 9.56
CA LYS A 46 -3.71 14.16 8.90
C LYS A 46 -3.59 14.01 7.38
N THR A 47 -2.62 14.70 6.78
CA THR A 47 -2.35 14.62 5.34
C THR A 47 -0.95 14.04 5.14
N TRP A 48 -0.87 13.02 4.31
CA TRP A 48 0.38 12.37 3.91
C TRP A 48 0.48 12.43 2.40
N VAL A 49 1.60 12.95 1.89
CA VAL A 49 1.90 13.00 0.46
C VAL A 49 3.05 12.03 0.21
N LEU A 50 2.81 11.01 -0.58
CA LEU A 50 3.81 10.01 -0.93
C LEU A 50 4.31 10.27 -2.35
N LYS A 51 5.62 10.37 -2.52
CA LYS A 51 6.26 10.44 -3.83
C LYS A 51 6.60 9.04 -4.29
N LEU A 52 6.02 8.62 -5.41
CA LEU A 52 6.23 7.27 -5.96
C LEU A 52 7.45 7.22 -6.89
N ARG A 53 8.17 6.09 -6.83
CA ARG A 53 9.23 5.77 -7.80
C ARG A 53 8.68 5.76 -9.22
N LYS A 54 9.50 6.20 -10.18
CA LYS A 54 9.16 6.24 -11.61
C LYS A 54 9.78 5.06 -12.35
N GLY A 55 9.15 4.67 -13.46
CA GLY A 55 9.62 3.58 -14.31
C GLY A 55 9.43 2.17 -13.71
N VAL A 56 8.65 2.04 -12.64
CA VAL A 56 8.27 0.73 -12.09
C VAL A 56 7.19 0.12 -12.98
N GLU A 57 7.32 -1.16 -13.28
CA GLU A 57 6.35 -1.92 -14.08
C GLU A 57 5.80 -3.10 -13.29
N PHE A 58 4.52 -3.38 -13.49
CA PHE A 58 3.93 -4.65 -13.10
C PHE A 58 4.49 -5.78 -13.98
N HIS A 59 4.35 -7.02 -13.53
CA HIS A 59 4.85 -8.20 -14.26
C HIS A 59 4.23 -8.39 -15.67
N ASN A 60 3.14 -7.67 -15.98
CA ASN A 60 2.51 -7.66 -17.30
C ASN A 60 2.96 -6.50 -18.20
N GLY A 61 3.97 -5.72 -17.80
CA GLY A 61 4.49 -4.58 -18.54
C GLY A 61 3.69 -3.27 -18.38
N LYS A 62 2.60 -3.26 -17.60
CA LYS A 62 1.92 -2.00 -17.27
C LYS A 62 2.81 -1.17 -16.34
N THR A 63 3.03 0.10 -16.66
CA THR A 63 3.69 1.04 -15.73
C THR A 63 2.82 1.30 -14.49
N PHE A 64 3.44 1.25 -13.31
CA PHE A 64 2.82 1.58 -12.03
C PHE A 64 2.74 3.10 -11.81
N ASP A 65 1.60 3.57 -11.32
CA ASP A 65 1.38 4.98 -10.98
C ASP A 65 0.55 5.18 -9.69
N ALA A 66 0.22 6.44 -9.39
CA ALA A 66 -0.54 6.80 -8.20
C ALA A 66 -1.98 6.29 -8.21
N MET A 67 -2.59 6.12 -9.39
CA MET A 67 -3.94 5.57 -9.51
C MET A 67 -3.96 4.10 -9.07
N ASP A 68 -2.92 3.34 -9.40
CA ASP A 68 -2.77 1.94 -8.97
C ASP A 68 -2.55 1.81 -7.45
N ALA A 69 -1.75 2.72 -6.86
CA ALA A 69 -1.57 2.79 -5.42
C ALA A 69 -2.90 3.10 -4.71
N ALA A 70 -3.62 4.12 -5.19
CA ALA A 70 -4.91 4.51 -4.64
C ALA A 70 -5.96 3.40 -4.78
N ALA A 71 -6.01 2.73 -5.94
CA ALA A 71 -6.90 1.60 -6.19
C ALA A 71 -6.62 0.45 -5.20
N SER A 72 -5.35 0.13 -4.95
CA SER A 72 -4.94 -0.93 -4.02
C SER A 72 -5.37 -0.64 -2.58
N LEU A 73 -5.17 0.60 -2.11
CA LEU A 73 -5.64 1.00 -0.78
C LEU A 73 -7.18 0.99 -0.70
N ASN A 74 -7.86 1.49 -1.73
CA ASN A 74 -9.32 1.53 -1.78
C ASN A 74 -9.96 0.13 -1.81
N HIS A 75 -9.30 -0.87 -2.44
CA HIS A 75 -9.73 -2.27 -2.42
C HIS A 75 -9.91 -2.80 -0.99
N HIS A 76 -9.01 -2.43 -0.08
CA HIS A 76 -9.09 -2.86 1.32
C HIS A 76 -10.16 -2.15 2.14
N ARG A 77 -10.64 -0.97 1.72
CA ARG A 77 -11.50 -0.10 2.56
C ARG A 77 -12.88 0.20 1.98
N GLY A 78 -13.21 -0.32 0.81
CA GLY A 78 -14.56 -0.19 0.22
C GLY A 78 -15.66 -0.72 1.15
N GLU A 79 -16.88 -0.20 1.01
CA GLU A 79 -18.02 -0.53 1.89
C GLU A 79 -18.28 -2.03 2.00
N LYS A 80 -18.18 -2.74 0.87
CA LYS A 80 -18.38 -4.20 0.79
C LYS A 80 -17.10 -5.01 0.96
N SER A 81 -15.96 -4.37 1.23
CA SER A 81 -14.69 -5.07 1.41
C SER A 81 -14.74 -5.95 2.66
N THR A 82 -14.35 -7.21 2.49
CA THR A 82 -14.15 -8.22 3.55
C THR A 82 -12.70 -8.29 4.00
N SER A 83 -11.87 -7.35 3.55
CA SER A 83 -10.44 -7.28 3.85
C SER A 83 -10.16 -7.20 5.35
N GLY A 84 -9.26 -8.06 5.84
CA GLY A 84 -8.75 -7.96 7.22
C GLY A 84 -8.06 -6.63 7.53
N ALA A 85 -7.53 -5.93 6.52
CA ALA A 85 -6.92 -4.62 6.66
C ALA A 85 -7.93 -3.45 6.73
N LYS A 86 -9.23 -3.70 6.57
CA LYS A 86 -10.25 -2.63 6.49
C LYS A 86 -10.27 -1.73 7.71
N SER A 87 -10.15 -2.31 8.91
CA SER A 87 -10.12 -1.56 10.17
C SER A 87 -8.90 -0.64 10.28
N LEU A 88 -7.76 -1.02 9.72
CA LEU A 88 -6.54 -0.20 9.71
C LEU A 88 -6.70 1.07 8.87
N LEU A 89 -7.61 1.07 7.91
CA LEU A 89 -7.88 2.19 7.00
C LEU A 89 -9.15 2.97 7.36
N ALA A 90 -9.78 2.66 8.50
CA ALA A 90 -11.05 3.26 8.89
C ALA A 90 -10.97 4.77 9.14
N SER A 91 -9.82 5.28 9.58
CA SER A 91 -9.59 6.72 9.85
C SER A 91 -9.17 7.51 8.61
N VAL A 92 -8.86 6.86 7.49
CA VAL A 92 -8.46 7.57 6.27
C VAL A 92 -9.71 8.20 5.67
N GLU A 93 -9.79 9.51 5.52
CA GLU A 93 -11.01 10.12 4.95
C GLU A 93 -11.05 10.01 3.44
N SER A 94 -9.93 10.29 2.76
CA SER A 94 -9.84 10.24 1.30
C SER A 94 -8.44 9.85 0.84
N ILE A 95 -8.36 9.35 -0.40
CA ILE A 95 -7.10 9.03 -1.09
C ILE A 95 -7.19 9.66 -2.48
N LYS A 96 -6.16 10.42 -2.86
CA LYS A 96 -6.10 11.14 -4.13
C LYS A 96 -4.79 10.78 -4.85
N ALA A 97 -4.86 10.68 -6.17
CA ALA A 97 -3.77 10.34 -7.06
C ALA A 97 -3.58 11.45 -8.10
#